data_AF-A0A832GU62-F1
#
_entry.id   AF-A0A832GU62-F1
#
_cell.length_a   1.000
_cell.length_b   1.000
_cell.length_c   1.000
_cell.angle_alpha   90.00
_cell.angle_beta   90.00
_cell.angle_gamma   90.00
#
_symmetry.space_group_name_H-M   'P 1'
#
loop_
_entity.id
_entity.type
_entity.pdbx_description
1 polymer ?
#
loop_
_entity_poly.entity_id
_entity_poly.type
_entity_poly.pdbx_seq_one_letter_code
_entity_poly.pdbx_strand_id
1 'polypeptide(L)'
;MKDDADNVTEVIMTSTPEGDVLVMTEEIFQATSKQSKGGLRQTTGFTEYRLTSYNVATGNIINRIELGERDDNYSAFLGVSNSLLWYVTIDKEVGLHSRNPRTLEIVNKQEDIVNANPFLANNFPEVKWYDLKNYYGMDYATGNIMLTDLSGNVYKLDTKTLKAEKSNEKIEKFKSDENILCSSGKFNTEDYFTLRYDNPRRTLSYKNKDFRNLNFLEGQFLCSSNRIDVKTVYPEFFDPINKEIQKLINKSDSLAEVLNNFEENEVNKRYGTKRSLEIDLDNSNRNLKYKLDELKRNQDDFKTVISSDKGIFIYHRSTTTDTAKVLISKVKFKDNPPAAELIWTTELPGIFFEPSKVFEKGGFEYVFSKGNPDLRTQRAVFLNDKLILVLMLKAVCIDLSSGEILWTFTI
;
A
#
# COMPACT_ATOMS: atom_id res chain seq x y z
N MET A 1 2.42 26.07 6.14
CA MET A 1 2.39 26.40 4.69
C MET A 1 1.04 25.97 4.08
N LYS A 2 0.52 26.76 3.12
CA LYS A 2 -0.84 26.67 2.52
C LYS A 2 -0.82 26.22 1.05
N ASP A 3 0.27 25.62 0.60
CA ASP A 3 0.41 25.28 -0.82
C ASP A 3 -0.20 23.90 -1.11
N ASP A 4 -0.93 23.79 -2.21
CA ASP A 4 -1.49 22.52 -2.68
C ASP A 4 -0.36 21.62 -3.20
N ALA A 5 -0.59 20.31 -3.18
CA ALA A 5 0.36 19.35 -3.72
C ALA A 5 0.38 19.41 -5.26
N ASP A 6 1.56 19.25 -5.84
CA ASP A 6 1.72 19.04 -7.28
C ASP A 6 1.68 17.54 -7.63
N ASN A 7 1.99 16.67 -6.67
CA ASN A 7 1.90 15.22 -6.81
C ASN A 7 1.70 14.53 -5.45
N VAL A 8 1.15 13.32 -5.46
CA VAL A 8 1.02 12.44 -4.30
C VAL A 8 1.73 11.13 -4.62
N THR A 9 2.85 10.88 -3.95
CA THR A 9 3.70 9.71 -4.24
C THR A 9 3.18 8.47 -3.54
N GLU A 10 2.69 8.62 -2.32
CA GLU A 10 2.28 7.53 -1.44
C GLU A 10 0.95 7.87 -0.77
N VAL A 11 0.07 6.87 -0.68
CA VAL A 11 -1.23 6.95 0.00
C VAL A 11 -1.36 5.70 0.86
N ILE A 12 -1.36 5.90 2.16
CA ILE A 12 -1.31 4.84 3.16
C ILE A 12 -2.52 5.00 4.07
N MET A 13 -3.22 3.91 4.33
CA MET A 13 -4.27 3.90 5.33
C MET A 13 -3.94 2.87 6.40
N THR A 14 -4.13 3.25 7.66
CA THR A 14 -3.79 2.43 8.82
C THR A 14 -4.68 2.77 10.01
N SER A 15 -4.91 1.80 10.89
CA SER A 15 -5.70 1.99 12.11
C SER A 15 -4.80 2.28 13.31
N THR A 16 -5.20 3.27 14.12
CA THR A 16 -4.64 3.52 15.46
C THR A 16 -5.72 3.31 16.53
N PRO A 17 -5.37 3.19 17.82
CA PRO A 17 -6.36 3.12 18.89
C PRO A 17 -7.36 4.29 18.90
N GLU A 18 -6.95 5.46 18.42
CA GLU A 18 -7.76 6.68 18.33
C GLU A 18 -8.55 6.81 17.00
N GLY A 19 -8.48 5.80 16.14
CA GLY A 19 -9.23 5.70 14.88
C GLY A 19 -8.35 5.59 13.63
N ASP A 20 -9.02 5.44 12.50
CA ASP A 20 -8.37 5.24 11.20
C ASP A 20 -7.75 6.53 10.68
N VAL A 21 -6.55 6.39 10.11
CA VAL A 21 -5.71 7.48 9.64
C VAL A 21 -5.29 7.22 8.19
N LEU A 22 -5.40 8.26 7.38
CA LEU A 22 -4.89 8.31 6.02
C LEU A 22 -3.64 9.19 6.01
N VAL A 23 -2.52 8.64 5.56
CA VAL A 23 -1.25 9.37 5.45
C VAL A 23 -0.85 9.47 4.00
N MET A 24 -0.52 10.69 3.57
CA MET A 24 -0.07 10.97 2.21
C MET A 24 1.32 11.59 2.23
N THR A 25 2.16 11.11 1.33
CA THR A 25 3.42 11.77 0.97
C THR A 25 3.16 12.67 -0.23
N GLU A 26 3.32 13.97 -0.02
CA GLU A 26 2.90 15.02 -0.95
C GLU A 26 4.14 15.75 -1.45
N GLU A 27 4.25 15.90 -2.77
CA GLU A 27 5.29 16.65 -3.46
C GLU A 27 4.79 18.05 -3.80
N ILE A 28 5.59 19.07 -3.46
CA ILE A 28 5.27 20.48 -3.69
C ILE A 28 6.43 21.11 -4.44
N PHE A 29 6.13 21.72 -5.58
CA PHE A 29 7.12 22.44 -6.37
C PHE A 29 7.16 23.92 -5.98
N GLN A 30 8.30 24.35 -5.45
CA GLN A 30 8.59 25.73 -5.11
C GLN A 30 9.27 26.42 -6.30
N ALA A 31 8.49 27.24 -7.02
CA ALA A 31 9.01 28.02 -8.14
C ALA A 31 9.89 29.18 -7.65
N THR A 32 11.16 29.20 -8.06
CA THR A 32 12.13 30.26 -7.74
C THR A 32 12.22 31.32 -8.83
N SER A 33 11.94 30.97 -10.10
CA SER A 33 11.86 31.94 -11.19
C SER A 33 10.83 31.53 -12.24
N LYS A 34 10.20 32.51 -12.87
CA LYS A 34 9.28 32.35 -14.00
C LYS A 34 9.70 33.33 -15.08
N GLN A 35 10.12 32.82 -16.24
CA GLN A 35 10.43 33.64 -17.41
C GLN A 35 9.46 33.30 -18.55
N SER A 36 8.97 34.33 -19.22
CA SER A 36 8.13 34.19 -20.42
C SER A 36 8.79 34.92 -21.57
N LYS A 37 9.23 34.18 -22.60
CA LYS A 37 9.81 34.75 -23.82
C LYS A 37 9.29 33.99 -25.04
N GLY A 38 8.72 34.72 -26.01
CA GLY A 38 8.27 34.13 -27.29
C GLY A 38 7.18 33.07 -27.17
N GLY A 39 6.29 33.16 -26.17
CA GLY A 39 5.23 32.18 -25.94
C GLY A 39 5.64 30.92 -25.16
N LEU A 40 6.93 30.78 -24.82
CA LEU A 40 7.43 29.74 -23.92
C LEU A 40 7.55 30.28 -22.50
N ARG A 41 6.96 29.57 -21.54
CA ARG A 41 7.13 29.82 -20.11
C ARG A 41 8.11 28.80 -19.52
N GLN A 42 9.25 29.27 -19.05
CA GLN A 42 10.19 28.48 -18.27
C GLN A 42 9.98 28.79 -16.79
N THR A 43 9.87 27.73 -15.98
CA THR A 43 9.80 27.84 -14.53
C THR A 43 10.97 27.05 -13.95
N THR A 44 11.78 27.68 -13.11
CA THR A 44 12.82 26.99 -12.32
C THR A 44 12.37 26.94 -10.86
N GLY A 45 12.82 25.94 -10.13
CA GLY A 45 12.41 25.73 -8.75
C GLY A 45 13.01 24.46 -8.16
N PHE A 46 12.57 24.12 -6.96
CA PHE A 46 12.95 22.90 -6.25
C PHE A 46 11.69 22.18 -5.74
N THR A 47 11.82 20.92 -5.38
CA THR A 47 10.71 20.10 -4.87
C THR A 47 10.93 19.82 -3.40
N GLU A 48 9.91 20.14 -2.61
CA GLU A 48 9.81 19.79 -1.20
C GLU A 48 8.83 18.63 -1.03
N TYR A 49 9.08 17.82 0.00
CA TYR A 49 8.17 16.78 0.43
C TYR A 49 7.53 17.16 1.76
N ARG A 50 6.27 16.75 1.93
CA ARG A 50 5.61 16.76 3.24
C ARG A 50 4.85 15.47 3.48
N LEU A 51 4.67 15.14 4.74
CA LEU A 51 3.75 14.10 5.18
C LEU A 51 2.54 14.78 5.80
N THR A 52 1.35 14.43 5.33
CA THR A 52 0.10 14.86 5.94
C THR A 52 -0.69 13.65 6.44
N SER A 53 -1.12 13.73 7.70
CA SER A 53 -2.01 12.78 8.35
C SER A 53 -3.42 13.33 8.37
N TYR A 54 -4.39 12.54 7.92
CA TYR A 54 -5.80 12.90 7.82
C TYR A 54 -6.64 11.92 8.64
N ASN A 55 -7.67 12.44 9.29
CA ASN A 55 -8.68 11.66 9.97
C ASN A 55 -9.63 11.05 8.92
N VAL A 56 -9.65 9.72 8.80
CA VAL A 56 -10.45 9.03 7.77
C VAL A 56 -11.95 9.26 7.93
N ALA A 57 -12.45 9.47 9.16
CA ALA A 57 -13.88 9.69 9.38
C ALA A 57 -14.35 11.07 8.89
N THR A 58 -13.47 12.07 8.86
CA THR A 58 -13.85 13.48 8.59
C THR A 58 -13.15 14.11 7.41
N GLY A 59 -12.05 13.53 6.90
CA GLY A 59 -11.19 14.13 5.89
C GLY A 59 -10.31 15.28 6.41
N ASN A 60 -10.40 15.63 7.70
CA ASN A 60 -9.65 16.73 8.27
C ASN A 60 -8.19 16.34 8.54
N ILE A 61 -7.28 17.31 8.34
CA ILE A 61 -5.88 17.17 8.69
C ILE A 61 -5.76 17.01 10.22
N ILE A 62 -5.07 15.97 10.65
CA ILE A 62 -4.68 15.74 12.04
C ILE A 62 -3.32 16.39 12.30
N ASN A 63 -2.33 16.05 11.49
CA ASN A 63 -1.00 16.64 11.57
C ASN A 63 -0.33 16.72 10.21
N ARG A 64 0.67 17.59 10.10
CA ARG A 64 1.46 17.79 8.88
C ARG A 64 2.89 18.15 9.26
N ILE A 65 3.85 17.46 8.66
CA ILE A 65 5.27 17.77 8.83
C ILE A 65 5.94 17.97 7.48
N GLU A 66 6.89 18.90 7.43
CA GLU A 66 7.76 19.09 6.28
C GLU A 66 8.89 18.06 6.37
N LEU A 67 9.12 17.36 5.26
CA LEU A 67 10.29 16.50 5.13
C LEU A 67 11.46 17.28 4.52
N GLY A 68 11.22 18.41 3.85
CA GLY A 68 12.27 19.24 3.26
C GLY A 68 12.55 18.91 1.79
N GLU A 69 13.66 19.41 1.28
CA GLU A 69 14.05 19.27 -0.13
C GLU A 69 14.44 17.82 -0.47
N ARG A 70 14.14 17.40 -1.71
CA ARG A 70 14.42 16.04 -2.20
C ARG A 70 15.87 15.61 -1.97
N ASP A 71 16.82 16.45 -2.35
CA ASP A 71 18.20 16.02 -2.44
C ASP A 71 18.89 15.91 -1.07
N ASP A 72 18.32 16.54 -0.04
CA ASP A 72 18.86 16.59 1.32
C ASP A 72 18.08 15.77 2.34
N ASN A 73 16.76 15.60 2.17
CA ASN A 73 15.90 15.00 3.19
C ASN A 73 14.88 13.98 2.66
N TYR A 74 15.05 13.48 1.44
CA TYR A 74 14.14 12.47 0.88
C TYR A 74 14.03 11.25 1.80
N SER A 75 12.78 10.91 2.12
CA SER A 75 12.42 9.74 2.92
C SER A 75 11.69 8.73 2.05
N ALA A 76 12.26 7.54 1.90
CA ALA A 76 11.63 6.44 1.20
C ALA A 76 10.73 5.66 2.18
N PHE A 77 9.45 5.55 1.86
CA PHE A 77 8.55 4.66 2.59
C PHE A 77 8.86 3.19 2.29
N LEU A 78 8.84 2.37 3.35
CA LEU A 78 9.11 0.94 3.29
C LEU A 78 7.84 0.11 3.50
N GLY A 79 6.94 0.57 4.38
CA GLY A 79 5.68 -0.10 4.67
C GLY A 79 5.08 0.27 6.04
N VAL A 80 3.94 -0.34 6.34
CA VAL A 80 3.29 -0.26 7.66
C VAL A 80 3.56 -1.55 8.42
N SER A 81 4.01 -1.44 9.67
CA SER A 81 4.10 -2.59 10.57
C SER A 81 3.94 -2.18 12.02
N ASN A 82 3.23 -2.99 12.80
CA ASN A 82 2.84 -2.71 14.20
C ASN A 82 2.20 -1.32 14.39
N SER A 83 1.31 -0.94 13.48
CA SER A 83 0.66 0.38 13.45
C SER A 83 1.62 1.57 13.31
N LEU A 84 2.87 1.34 12.92
CA LEU A 84 3.87 2.37 12.64
C LEU A 84 4.19 2.42 11.15
N LEU A 85 4.50 3.63 10.68
CA LEU A 85 4.97 3.87 9.32
C LEU A 85 6.50 3.75 9.30
N TRP A 86 7.05 2.87 8.47
CA TRP A 86 8.50 2.68 8.37
C TRP A 86 9.07 3.42 7.16
N TYR A 87 10.15 4.16 7.41
CA TYR A 87 10.83 4.98 6.43
C TYR A 87 12.35 4.82 6.57
N VAL A 88 13.06 5.09 5.47
CA VAL A 88 14.49 5.36 5.52
C VAL A 88 14.76 6.69 4.86
N THR A 89 15.60 7.52 5.49
CA THR A 89 16.06 8.79 4.92
C THR A 89 17.56 8.78 4.67
N ILE A 90 18.02 9.65 3.78
CA ILE A 90 19.44 9.92 3.54
C ILE A 90 20.09 10.72 4.67
N ASP A 91 19.29 11.40 5.50
CA ASP A 91 19.79 12.08 6.69
C ASP A 91 20.30 11.04 7.69
N LYS A 92 21.62 11.09 7.96
CA LYS A 92 22.31 10.12 8.82
C LYS A 92 21.89 10.23 10.28
N GLU A 93 21.39 11.38 10.72
CA GLU A 93 20.93 11.56 12.10
C GLU A 93 19.60 10.83 12.35
N VAL A 94 18.83 10.58 11.29
CA VAL A 94 17.52 9.93 11.36
C VAL A 94 17.57 8.50 10.83
N GLY A 95 18.10 8.30 9.61
CA GLY A 95 18.31 7.00 8.98
C GLY A 95 17.05 6.14 8.84
N LEU A 96 17.19 4.83 9.07
CA LEU A 96 16.07 3.90 9.17
C LEU A 96 15.27 4.18 10.45
N HIS A 97 13.99 4.51 10.31
CA HIS A 97 13.14 4.91 11.42
C HIS A 97 11.68 4.52 11.21
N SER A 98 10.91 4.63 12.28
CA SER A 98 9.45 4.49 12.23
C SER A 98 8.75 5.72 12.79
N ARG A 99 7.54 6.00 12.30
CA ARG A 99 6.73 7.14 12.72
C ARG A 99 5.34 6.70 13.18
N ASN A 100 4.81 7.42 14.16
CA ASN A 100 3.40 7.31 14.52
C ASN A 100 2.56 7.90 13.37
N PRO A 101 1.58 7.19 12.80
CA PRO A 101 0.82 7.69 11.65
C PRO A 101 -0.06 8.91 11.97
N ARG A 102 -0.41 9.13 13.24
CA ARG A 102 -1.27 10.23 13.69
C ARG A 102 -0.47 11.47 14.02
N THR A 103 0.57 11.33 14.84
CA THR A 103 1.43 12.47 15.23
C THR A 103 2.57 12.73 14.25
N LEU A 104 2.89 11.77 13.37
CA LEU A 104 4.04 11.80 12.45
C LEU A 104 5.40 11.91 13.14
N GLU A 105 5.45 11.84 14.47
CA GLU A 105 6.68 11.84 15.26
C GLU A 105 7.42 10.52 15.12
N ILE A 106 8.75 10.57 15.21
CA ILE A 106 9.61 9.39 15.17
C ILE A 106 9.43 8.60 16.48
N VAL A 107 9.14 7.30 16.34
CA VAL A 107 8.95 6.38 17.46
C VAL A 107 10.21 5.55 17.70
N ASN A 108 10.72 4.89 16.66
CA ASN A 108 11.99 4.18 16.70
C ASN A 108 12.98 4.86 15.78
N LYS A 109 14.19 5.12 16.26
CA LYS A 109 15.32 5.70 15.52
C LYS A 109 16.30 4.61 15.09
N GLN A 110 17.20 4.95 14.17
CA GLN A 110 18.27 4.04 13.77
C GLN A 110 19.17 3.64 14.96
N GLU A 111 19.38 4.54 15.91
CA GLU A 111 20.13 4.26 17.14
C GLU A 111 19.53 3.10 17.95
N ASP A 112 18.20 3.04 18.07
CA ASP A 112 17.51 1.96 18.79
C ASP A 112 17.76 0.59 18.11
N ILE A 113 17.81 0.60 16.77
CA ILE A 113 18.11 -0.58 15.95
C ILE A 113 19.57 -0.99 16.14
N VAL A 114 20.50 -0.03 16.18
CA VAL A 114 21.93 -0.30 16.44
C VAL A 114 22.15 -0.84 17.85
N ASN A 115 21.44 -0.31 18.84
CA ASN A 115 21.53 -0.79 20.22
C ASN A 115 21.06 -2.25 20.35
N ALA A 116 20.02 -2.64 19.61
CA ALA A 116 19.58 -4.03 19.54
C ALA A 116 20.50 -4.91 18.67
N ASN A 117 21.25 -4.31 17.73
CA ASN A 117 22.11 -5.02 16.77
C ASN A 117 23.47 -4.31 16.60
N PRO A 118 24.41 -4.46 17.57
CA PRO A 118 25.68 -3.72 17.53
C PRO A 118 26.51 -3.97 16.26
N PHE A 119 26.32 -5.12 15.60
CA PHE A 119 26.98 -5.44 14.33
C PHE A 119 26.54 -4.54 13.15
N LEU A 120 25.43 -3.81 13.27
CA LEU A 120 24.94 -2.88 12.24
C LEU A 120 25.49 -1.44 12.37
N ALA A 121 26.13 -1.09 13.50
CA ALA A 121 26.51 0.29 13.83
C ALA A 121 27.22 1.05 12.70
N ASN A 122 28.12 0.38 11.97
CA ASN A 122 28.91 0.95 10.87
C ASN A 122 28.64 0.27 9.52
N ASN A 123 27.50 -0.43 9.40
CA ASN A 123 27.21 -1.31 8.27
C ASN A 123 25.96 -0.90 7.50
N PHE A 124 25.31 0.21 7.87
CA PHE A 124 24.23 0.79 7.08
C PHE A 124 24.77 1.39 5.76
N PRO A 125 24.07 1.18 4.63
CA PRO A 125 24.47 1.71 3.33
C PRO A 125 24.29 3.23 3.27
N GLU A 126 25.37 3.92 2.89
CA GLU A 126 25.35 5.36 2.59
C GLU A 126 25.17 5.56 1.09
N VAL A 127 23.94 5.85 0.67
CA VAL A 127 23.57 5.95 -0.75
C VAL A 127 22.80 7.22 -1.04
N LYS A 128 22.71 7.57 -2.32
CA LYS A 128 21.85 8.67 -2.76
C LYS A 128 20.37 8.30 -2.63
N TRP A 129 19.51 9.30 -2.56
CA TRP A 129 18.07 9.12 -2.33
C TRP A 129 17.42 8.16 -3.33
N TYR A 130 17.85 8.20 -4.59
CA TYR A 130 17.33 7.35 -5.67
C TYR A 130 17.72 5.87 -5.52
N ASP A 131 18.73 5.56 -4.69
CA ASP A 131 19.20 4.20 -4.44
C ASP A 131 18.66 3.58 -3.15
N LEU A 132 18.02 4.36 -2.26
CA LEU A 132 17.50 3.85 -0.97
C LEU A 132 16.65 2.58 -1.14
N LYS A 133 15.73 2.57 -2.12
CA LYS A 133 14.84 1.43 -2.38
C LYS A 133 15.57 0.20 -2.95
N ASN A 134 16.87 0.26 -3.24
CA ASN A 134 17.68 -0.91 -3.60
C ASN A 134 18.19 -1.66 -2.36
N TYR A 135 18.35 -0.95 -1.23
CA TYR A 135 18.95 -1.49 -0.02
C TYR A 135 17.93 -1.79 1.07
N TYR A 136 16.79 -1.09 1.05
CA TYR A 136 15.75 -1.20 2.05
C TYR A 136 14.41 -1.61 1.42
N GLY A 137 13.63 -2.38 2.19
CA GLY A 137 12.32 -2.86 1.79
C GLY A 137 11.52 -3.40 2.96
N MET A 138 10.38 -4.03 2.69
CA MET A 138 9.58 -4.70 3.70
C MET A 138 9.13 -6.06 3.18
N ASP A 139 9.25 -7.08 4.02
CA ASP A 139 8.63 -8.37 3.79
C ASP A 139 7.14 -8.28 4.15
N TYR A 140 6.26 -8.09 3.16
CA TYR A 140 4.82 -7.90 3.36
C TYR A 140 4.11 -9.08 4.02
N ALA A 141 4.71 -10.28 3.94
CA ALA A 141 4.15 -11.46 4.58
C ALA A 141 4.27 -11.38 6.11
N THR A 142 5.44 -10.94 6.59
CA THR A 142 5.82 -10.92 8.01
C THR A 142 5.72 -9.55 8.66
N GLY A 143 5.73 -8.47 7.87
CA GLY A 143 5.81 -7.08 8.37
C GLY A 143 7.20 -6.70 8.88
N ASN A 144 8.23 -7.46 8.51
CA ASN A 144 9.61 -7.18 8.90
C ASN A 144 10.29 -6.26 7.88
N ILE A 145 11.15 -5.35 8.35
CA ILE A 145 11.95 -4.52 7.47
C ILE A 145 13.10 -5.35 6.92
N MET A 146 13.34 -5.23 5.62
CA MET A 146 14.50 -5.84 4.98
C MET A 146 15.54 -4.75 4.74
N LEU A 147 16.79 -5.01 5.12
CA LEU A 147 17.90 -4.09 4.90
C LEU A 147 19.15 -4.85 4.44
N THR A 148 19.93 -4.22 3.57
CA THR A 148 21.20 -4.75 3.07
C THR A 148 22.36 -4.00 3.69
N ASP A 149 23.36 -4.71 4.21
CA ASP A 149 24.57 -4.08 4.72
C ASP A 149 25.54 -3.65 3.59
N LEU A 150 26.63 -2.97 3.96
CA LEU A 150 27.71 -2.57 3.05
C LEU A 150 28.40 -3.75 2.34
N SER A 151 28.31 -4.97 2.89
CA SER A 151 28.89 -6.18 2.32
C SER A 151 27.91 -6.94 1.40
N GLY A 152 26.69 -6.44 1.24
CA GLY A 152 25.65 -7.08 0.44
C GLY A 152 24.88 -8.19 1.16
N ASN A 153 25.06 -8.37 2.47
CA ASN A 153 24.24 -9.30 3.24
C ASN A 153 22.87 -8.68 3.53
N VAL A 154 21.82 -9.48 3.40
CA VAL A 154 20.45 -9.06 3.70
C VAL A 154 20.08 -9.48 5.11
N TYR A 155 19.37 -8.61 5.82
CA TYR A 155 18.83 -8.84 7.15
C TYR A 155 17.32 -8.58 7.18
N LYS A 156 16.61 -9.35 7.99
CA LYS A 156 15.22 -9.10 8.38
C LYS A 156 15.21 -8.53 9.79
N LEU A 157 14.77 -7.30 9.91
CA LEU A 157 14.56 -6.58 11.16
C LEU A 157 13.12 -6.82 11.64
N ASP A 158 12.98 -7.50 12.77
CA ASP A 158 11.72 -7.62 13.47
C ASP A 158 11.28 -6.26 14.00
N THR A 159 10.11 -5.81 13.59
CA THR A 159 9.62 -4.45 13.85
C THR A 159 9.05 -4.24 15.25
N LYS A 160 8.97 -5.30 16.08
CA LYS A 160 8.54 -5.22 17.49
C LYS A 160 9.74 -5.22 18.43
N THR A 161 10.69 -6.11 18.18
CA THR A 161 11.87 -6.32 19.02
C THR A 161 13.08 -5.53 18.56
N LEU A 162 13.03 -5.00 17.34
CA LEU A 162 14.13 -4.32 16.64
C LEU A 162 15.36 -5.20 16.45
N LYS A 163 15.26 -6.53 16.58
CA LYS A 163 16.37 -7.45 16.32
C LYS A 163 16.42 -7.84 14.85
N ALA A 164 17.64 -7.91 14.31
CA ALA A 164 17.93 -8.21 12.93
C ALA A 164 18.55 -9.60 12.78
N GLU A 165 17.96 -10.41 11.92
CA GLU A 165 18.46 -11.75 11.59
C GLU A 165 18.90 -11.81 10.13
N LYS A 166 20.04 -12.48 9.87
CA LYS A 166 20.55 -12.63 8.52
C LYS A 166 19.59 -13.46 7.67
N SER A 167 19.36 -13.01 6.44
CA SER A 167 18.46 -13.66 5.48
C SER A 167 19.19 -13.94 4.16
N ASN A 168 18.76 -15.01 3.49
CA ASN A 168 19.18 -15.34 2.13
C ASN A 168 18.17 -14.82 1.08
N GLU A 169 17.15 -14.10 1.51
CA GLU A 169 16.16 -13.49 0.62
C GLU A 169 16.69 -12.20 -0.01
N LYS A 170 16.10 -11.82 -1.14
CA LYS A 170 16.39 -10.54 -1.79
C LYS A 170 15.49 -9.46 -1.20
N ILE A 171 15.97 -8.21 -1.18
CA ILE A 171 15.16 -7.06 -0.79
C ILE A 171 13.88 -7.01 -1.62
N GLU A 172 12.75 -7.08 -0.94
CA GLU A 172 11.42 -6.88 -1.51
C GLU A 172 11.07 -5.39 -1.43
N LYS A 173 11.03 -4.74 -2.60
CA LYS A 173 10.77 -3.29 -2.67
C LYS A 173 9.29 -3.02 -2.48
N PHE A 174 8.97 -1.97 -1.72
CA PHE A 174 7.63 -1.41 -1.75
C PHE A 174 7.28 -0.91 -3.14
N LYS A 175 6.19 -1.47 -3.67
CA LYS A 175 5.56 -1.03 -4.90
C LYS A 175 4.12 -0.68 -4.55
N SER A 176 3.82 0.62 -4.58
CA SER A 176 2.44 1.05 -4.76
C SER A 176 2.01 0.66 -6.16
N ASP A 177 0.90 -0.06 -6.29
CA ASP A 177 0.35 -0.33 -7.62
C ASP A 177 -0.13 0.99 -8.22
N GLU A 178 0.57 1.46 -9.26
CA GLU A 178 0.23 2.70 -9.98
C GLU A 178 -1.05 2.56 -10.80
N ASN A 179 -1.39 1.33 -11.19
CA ASN A 179 -2.60 1.02 -11.92
C ASN A 179 -3.64 0.38 -10.99
N ILE A 180 -4.63 1.17 -10.61
CA ILE A 180 -5.75 0.75 -9.77
C ILE A 180 -6.89 0.10 -10.57
N LEU A 181 -6.68 -0.21 -11.85
CA LEU A 181 -7.72 -0.68 -12.76
C LEU A 181 -7.38 -2.05 -13.36
N CYS A 182 -8.38 -2.93 -13.37
CA CYS A 182 -8.23 -4.31 -13.81
C CYS A 182 -9.47 -4.77 -14.61
N SER A 183 -9.33 -5.75 -15.51
CA SER A 183 -10.45 -6.27 -16.33
C SER A 183 -11.10 -7.53 -15.76
N SER A 184 -10.47 -8.13 -14.76
CA SER A 184 -10.90 -9.35 -14.10
C SER A 184 -10.47 -9.33 -12.63
N GLY A 185 -11.13 -10.16 -11.84
CA GLY A 185 -10.78 -10.42 -10.45
C GLY A 185 -11.35 -11.77 -10.00
N LYS A 186 -11.07 -12.11 -8.75
CA LYS A 186 -11.52 -13.37 -8.15
C LYS A 186 -11.95 -13.18 -6.70
N PHE A 187 -12.96 -13.93 -6.28
CA PHE A 187 -13.37 -14.04 -4.88
C PHE A 187 -12.52 -15.07 -4.12
N ASN A 188 -12.14 -16.15 -4.80
CA ASN A 188 -11.32 -17.24 -4.30
C ASN A 188 -10.64 -17.94 -5.50
N THR A 189 -10.06 -19.13 -5.30
CA THR A 189 -9.38 -19.89 -6.36
C THR A 189 -10.30 -20.43 -7.47
N GLU A 190 -11.61 -20.44 -7.27
CA GLU A 190 -12.61 -21.04 -8.16
C GLU A 190 -13.60 -20.00 -8.74
N ASP A 191 -13.88 -18.93 -8.01
CA ASP A 191 -14.88 -17.93 -8.33
C ASP A 191 -14.26 -16.68 -8.97
N TYR A 192 -14.31 -16.62 -10.31
CA TYR A 192 -13.78 -15.52 -11.12
C TYR A 192 -14.88 -14.64 -11.71
N PHE A 193 -14.61 -13.35 -11.77
CA PHE A 193 -15.47 -12.37 -12.45
C PHE A 193 -14.68 -11.55 -13.46
N THR A 194 -15.33 -11.19 -14.57
CA THR A 194 -14.69 -10.48 -15.69
C THR A 194 -15.63 -9.43 -16.29
N LEU A 195 -15.05 -8.41 -16.91
CA LEU A 195 -15.77 -7.47 -17.77
C LEU A 195 -15.52 -7.83 -19.23
N ARG A 196 -16.55 -8.32 -19.92
CA ARG A 196 -16.50 -8.66 -21.35
C ARG A 196 -16.69 -7.40 -22.18
N TYR A 197 -15.92 -7.28 -23.26
CA TYR A 197 -15.92 -6.11 -24.12
C TYR A 197 -17.03 -6.18 -25.18
N ASP A 198 -17.99 -5.26 -25.08
CA ASP A 198 -19.11 -5.07 -26.02
C ASP A 198 -19.10 -3.61 -26.55
N ASN A 199 -17.92 -3.15 -26.97
CA ASN A 199 -17.55 -1.79 -27.43
C ASN A 199 -18.69 -0.74 -27.57
N PRO A 200 -18.65 0.41 -26.85
CA PRO A 200 -17.68 0.83 -25.81
C PRO A 200 -18.07 0.36 -24.41
N ARG A 201 -19.20 -0.35 -24.28
CA ARG A 201 -19.70 -0.83 -23.00
C ARG A 201 -19.07 -2.17 -22.65
N ARG A 202 -18.97 -2.43 -21.35
CA ARG A 202 -18.51 -3.72 -20.83
C ARG A 202 -19.58 -4.38 -19.99
N THR A 203 -19.81 -5.66 -20.26
CA THR A 203 -20.81 -6.48 -19.57
C THR A 203 -20.14 -7.32 -18.50
N LEU A 204 -20.76 -7.38 -17.31
CA LEU A 204 -20.26 -8.20 -16.21
C LEU A 204 -20.53 -9.69 -16.46
N SER A 205 -19.53 -10.53 -16.20
CA SER A 205 -19.59 -11.98 -16.31
C SER A 205 -19.13 -12.63 -15.00
N TYR A 206 -19.92 -13.58 -14.47
CA TYR A 206 -19.59 -14.39 -13.28
C TYR A 206 -20.25 -15.76 -13.37
N LYS A 207 -19.55 -16.83 -12.95
CA LYS A 207 -20.02 -18.23 -13.05
C LYS A 207 -20.55 -18.60 -14.44
N ASN A 208 -19.81 -18.21 -15.47
CA ASN A 208 -20.16 -18.44 -16.89
C ASN A 208 -21.51 -17.82 -17.33
N LYS A 209 -22.02 -16.82 -16.60
CA LYS A 209 -23.24 -16.08 -16.94
C LYS A 209 -22.90 -14.61 -17.15
N ASP A 210 -23.41 -14.07 -18.26
CA ASP A 210 -23.30 -12.65 -18.60
C ASP A 210 -24.54 -11.86 -18.13
N PHE A 211 -24.32 -10.75 -17.43
CA PHE A 211 -25.36 -9.88 -16.89
C PHE A 211 -25.54 -8.64 -17.75
N ARG A 212 -26.15 -8.79 -18.93
CA ARG A 212 -26.29 -7.72 -19.95
C ARG A 212 -27.05 -6.47 -19.48
N ASN A 213 -27.90 -6.62 -18.46
CA ASN A 213 -28.58 -5.50 -17.80
C ASN A 213 -27.62 -4.59 -17.03
N LEU A 214 -26.42 -5.07 -16.70
CA LEU A 214 -25.35 -4.31 -16.07
C LEU A 214 -24.24 -4.07 -17.09
N ASN A 215 -24.28 -2.91 -17.73
CA ASN A 215 -23.31 -2.52 -18.74
C ASN A 215 -22.67 -1.17 -18.38
N PHE A 216 -21.35 -1.12 -18.38
CA PHE A 216 -20.56 0.01 -17.91
C PHE A 216 -19.72 0.57 -19.05
N LEU A 217 -19.85 1.87 -19.32
CA LEU A 217 -19.08 2.52 -20.39
C LEU A 217 -17.59 2.51 -20.01
N GLU A 218 -16.77 1.81 -20.81
CA GLU A 218 -15.34 1.61 -20.56
C GLU A 218 -15.02 1.06 -19.15
N GLY A 219 -15.91 0.24 -18.58
CA GLY A 219 -15.78 -0.22 -17.20
C GLY A 219 -14.50 -1.02 -16.90
N GLN A 220 -13.94 -0.80 -15.72
CA GLN A 220 -12.82 -1.56 -15.16
C GLN A 220 -13.08 -1.82 -13.68
N PHE A 221 -12.61 -2.95 -13.15
CA PHE A 221 -12.65 -3.17 -11.71
C PHE A 221 -11.61 -2.32 -10.99
N LEU A 222 -11.97 -1.88 -9.79
CA LEU A 222 -11.06 -1.18 -8.91
C LEU A 222 -10.16 -2.19 -8.18
N CYS A 223 -8.87 -1.92 -8.19
CA CYS A 223 -7.82 -2.70 -7.55
C CYS A 223 -7.16 -1.84 -6.46
N SER A 224 -6.81 -2.46 -5.31
CA SER A 224 -6.18 -1.75 -4.18
C SER A 224 -4.76 -1.34 -4.54
N SER A 225 -4.38 -0.11 -4.18
CA SER A 225 -3.00 0.38 -4.29
C SER A 225 -2.08 -0.18 -3.21
N ASN A 226 -2.65 -0.76 -2.14
CA ASN A 226 -1.89 -1.26 -1.00
C ASN A 226 -1.89 -2.79 -0.96
N ARG A 227 -0.74 -3.39 -1.28
CA ARG A 227 -0.49 -4.84 -1.16
C ARG A 227 -0.63 -5.36 0.26
N ILE A 228 -0.40 -4.49 1.26
CA ILE A 228 -0.43 -4.85 2.69
C ILE A 228 -1.84 -5.29 3.10
N ASP A 229 -2.87 -4.77 2.44
CA ASP A 229 -4.25 -4.86 2.93
C ASP A 229 -5.05 -6.03 2.31
N VAL A 230 -4.42 -6.81 1.44
CA VAL A 230 -5.06 -7.96 0.77
C VAL A 230 -5.62 -8.98 1.78
N LYS A 231 -5.01 -9.09 2.97
CA LYS A 231 -5.52 -9.92 4.08
C LYS A 231 -6.88 -9.43 4.59
N THR A 232 -7.07 -8.12 4.69
CA THR A 232 -8.31 -7.49 5.14
C THR A 232 -9.41 -7.58 4.06
N VAL A 233 -9.04 -7.56 2.78
CA VAL A 233 -9.99 -7.77 1.67
C VAL A 233 -10.52 -9.21 1.64
N TYR A 234 -9.65 -10.19 1.86
CA TYR A 234 -9.95 -11.61 1.67
C TYR A 234 -9.65 -12.46 2.93
N PRO A 235 -10.29 -12.16 4.08
CA PRO A 235 -10.02 -12.87 5.33
C PRO A 235 -10.35 -14.36 5.22
N GLU A 236 -11.46 -14.72 4.55
CA GLU A 236 -11.83 -16.14 4.34
C GLU A 236 -10.72 -16.96 3.66
N PHE A 237 -9.97 -16.34 2.75
CA PHE A 237 -8.88 -17.00 2.02
C PHE A 237 -7.55 -16.96 2.77
N PHE A 238 -7.19 -15.79 3.33
CA PHE A 238 -5.87 -15.61 3.95
C PHE A 238 -5.82 -16.00 5.43
N ASP A 239 -6.92 -15.98 6.18
CA ASP A 239 -6.93 -16.34 7.60
C ASP A 239 -6.47 -17.77 7.88
N PRO A 240 -6.89 -18.80 7.11
CA PRO A 240 -6.38 -20.16 7.30
C PRO A 240 -4.86 -20.24 7.10
N ILE A 241 -4.34 -19.60 6.05
CA ILE A 241 -2.91 -19.55 5.74
C ILE A 241 -2.14 -18.86 6.88
N ASN A 242 -2.64 -17.70 7.34
CA ASN A 242 -2.04 -16.95 8.45
C ASN A 242 -2.06 -17.73 9.77
N LYS A 243 -3.16 -18.43 10.09
CA LYS A 243 -3.24 -19.28 11.29
C LYS A 243 -2.21 -20.40 11.26
N GLU A 244 -2.00 -21.01 10.10
CA GLU A 244 -0.98 -22.04 9.92
C GLU A 244 0.43 -21.47 10.05
N ILE A 245 0.71 -20.30 9.47
CA ILE A 245 1.97 -19.56 9.64
C ILE A 245 2.25 -19.30 11.13
N GLN A 246 1.29 -18.74 11.87
CA GLN A 246 1.46 -18.45 13.30
C GLN A 246 1.69 -19.71 14.13
N LYS A 247 0.99 -20.81 13.81
CA LYS A 247 1.21 -22.11 14.44
C LYS A 247 2.64 -22.62 14.21
N LEU A 248 3.17 -22.43 13.01
CA LEU A 248 4.53 -22.84 12.65
C LEU A 248 5.59 -21.96 13.32
N ILE A 249 5.37 -20.65 13.40
CA ILE A 249 6.23 -19.70 14.15
C ILE A 249 6.34 -20.14 15.61
N ASN A 250 5.20 -20.26 16.32
CA ASN A 250 5.18 -20.63 17.73
C ASN A 250 5.86 -21.99 17.98
N LYS A 251 5.71 -22.94 17.04
CA LYS A 251 6.37 -24.23 17.13
C LYS A 251 7.88 -24.10 16.95
N SER A 252 8.34 -23.34 15.96
CA SER A 252 9.76 -23.10 15.72
C SER A 252 10.41 -22.40 16.91
N ASP A 253 9.77 -21.38 17.47
CA ASP A 253 10.27 -20.64 18.64
C ASP A 253 10.42 -21.56 19.87
N SER A 254 9.39 -22.36 20.14
CA SER A 254 9.42 -23.33 21.25
C SER A 254 10.51 -24.38 21.08
N LEU A 255 10.72 -24.90 19.86
CA LEU A 255 11.79 -25.85 19.59
C LEU A 255 13.18 -25.22 19.71
N ALA A 256 13.35 -23.99 19.23
CA ALA A 256 14.61 -23.24 19.35
C ALA A 256 14.94 -22.95 20.82
N GLU A 257 13.95 -22.55 21.63
CA GLU A 257 14.13 -22.34 23.07
C GLU A 257 14.56 -23.63 23.79
N VAL A 258 13.89 -24.76 23.51
CA VAL A 258 14.27 -26.05 24.08
C VAL A 258 15.70 -26.42 23.68
N LEU A 259 16.07 -26.23 22.41
CA LEU A 259 17.42 -26.51 21.91
C LEU A 259 18.49 -25.62 22.54
N ASN A 260 18.20 -24.34 22.76
CA ASN A 260 19.12 -23.40 23.40
C ASN A 260 19.35 -23.71 24.89
N ASN A 261 18.34 -24.31 25.55
CA ASN A 261 18.41 -24.72 26.95
C ASN A 261 19.02 -26.12 27.16
N PHE A 262 19.49 -26.80 26.11
CA PHE A 262 20.29 -28.02 26.28
C PHE A 262 21.68 -27.68 26.82
N GLU A 263 21.92 -27.89 28.12
CA GLU A 263 23.25 -27.76 28.71
C GLU A 263 24.29 -28.71 28.07
N GLU A 264 25.50 -28.20 27.84
CA GLU A 264 26.63 -28.93 27.21
C GLU A 264 27.05 -30.20 27.99
N ASN A 265 26.66 -30.34 29.26
CA ASN A 265 27.13 -31.43 30.12
C ASN A 265 26.29 -32.74 30.06
N GLU A 266 25.15 -32.77 29.34
CA GLU A 266 24.34 -33.99 29.14
C GLU A 266 24.39 -34.58 27.71
N VAL A 267 25.23 -33.99 26.85
CA VAL A 267 25.24 -34.20 25.38
C VAL A 267 25.38 -35.67 24.96
N ASN A 268 26.06 -36.52 25.74
CA ASN A 268 26.26 -37.93 25.40
C ASN A 268 25.06 -38.85 25.71
N LYS A 269 24.11 -38.46 26.58
CA LYS A 269 22.91 -39.27 26.90
C LYS A 269 21.65 -38.85 26.12
N ARG A 270 21.63 -37.64 25.56
CA ARG A 270 20.47 -37.07 24.86
C ARG A 270 20.71 -36.70 23.40
N TYR A 271 21.82 -37.16 22.80
CA TYR A 271 22.19 -36.84 21.41
C TYR A 271 21.07 -37.16 20.40
N GLY A 272 20.40 -38.30 20.56
CA GLY A 272 19.26 -38.69 19.72
C GLY A 272 18.07 -37.73 19.84
N THR A 273 17.76 -37.27 21.07
CA THR A 273 16.70 -36.30 21.33
C THR A 273 17.04 -34.93 20.75
N LYS A 274 18.26 -34.43 20.94
CA LYS A 274 18.72 -33.16 20.36
C LYS A 274 18.61 -33.19 18.83
N ARG A 275 19.13 -34.24 18.20
CA ARG A 275 19.04 -34.42 16.74
C ARG A 275 17.60 -34.50 16.23
N SER A 276 16.71 -35.15 16.98
CA SER A 276 15.28 -35.19 16.64
C SER A 276 14.65 -33.80 16.68
N LEU A 277 14.95 -33.00 17.71
CA LEU A 277 14.45 -31.63 17.85
C LEU A 277 15.00 -30.70 16.75
N GLU A 278 16.28 -30.86 16.38
CA GLU A 278 16.89 -30.14 15.25
C GLU A 278 16.16 -30.47 13.93
N ILE A 279 15.87 -31.76 13.67
CA ILE A 279 15.11 -32.19 12.49
C ILE A 279 13.69 -31.60 12.50
N ASP A 280 13.03 -31.59 13.66
CA ASP A 280 11.68 -31.05 13.79
C ASP A 280 11.65 -29.53 13.61
N LEU A 281 12.67 -28.81 14.07
CA LEU A 281 12.84 -27.39 13.85
C LEU A 281 13.07 -27.09 12.36
N ASP A 282 13.97 -27.84 11.72
CA ASP A 282 14.23 -27.73 10.28
C ASP A 282 12.96 -27.96 9.44
N ASN A 283 12.21 -29.01 9.76
CA ASN A 283 10.96 -29.32 9.08
C ASN A 283 9.91 -28.23 9.30
N SER A 284 9.81 -27.70 10.52
CA SER A 284 8.87 -26.62 10.86
C SER A 284 9.22 -25.33 10.11
N ASN A 285 10.51 -24.99 10.03
CA ASN A 285 11.00 -23.84 9.27
C ASN A 285 10.80 -23.99 7.75
N ARG A 286 10.99 -25.21 7.19
CA ARG A 286 10.69 -25.48 5.77
C ARG A 286 9.21 -25.31 5.46
N ASN A 287 8.33 -25.82 6.32
CA ASN A 287 6.89 -25.67 6.15
C ASN A 287 6.46 -24.20 6.30
N LEU A 288 7.05 -23.48 7.26
CA LEU A 288 6.82 -22.04 7.43
C LEU A 288 7.17 -21.28 6.16
N LYS A 289 8.35 -21.55 5.59
CA LYS A 289 8.77 -20.95 4.33
C LYS A 289 7.80 -21.25 3.19
N TYR A 290 7.37 -22.51 3.04
CA TYR A 290 6.40 -22.87 2.01
C TYR A 290 5.09 -22.09 2.13
N LYS A 291 4.59 -21.92 3.36
CA LYS A 291 3.35 -21.18 3.63
C LYS A 291 3.50 -19.67 3.42
N LEU A 292 4.65 -19.09 3.78
CA LEU A 292 4.97 -17.70 3.46
C LEU A 292 5.05 -17.48 1.95
N ASP A 293 5.68 -18.40 1.21
CA ASP A 293 5.76 -18.33 -0.25
C ASP A 293 4.37 -18.50 -0.90
N GLU A 294 3.50 -19.34 -0.33
CA GLU A 294 2.09 -19.47 -0.73
C GLU A 294 1.33 -18.15 -0.53
N LEU A 295 1.49 -17.51 0.62
CA LEU A 295 0.91 -16.20 0.91
C LEU A 295 1.36 -15.15 -0.12
N LYS A 296 2.67 -15.04 -0.36
CA LYS A 296 3.25 -14.06 -1.31
C LYS A 296 2.72 -14.25 -2.73
N ARG A 297 2.70 -15.49 -3.24
CA ARG A 297 2.17 -15.78 -4.59
C ARG A 297 0.70 -15.39 -4.75
N ASN A 298 -0.10 -15.61 -3.72
CA ASN A 298 -1.52 -15.30 -3.77
C ASN A 298 -1.81 -13.80 -3.62
N GLN A 299 -1.01 -13.03 -2.88
CA GLN A 299 -1.25 -11.60 -2.70
C GLN A 299 -1.30 -10.80 -4.01
N ASP A 300 -0.43 -11.14 -4.98
CA ASP A 300 -0.41 -10.51 -6.32
C ASP A 300 -1.70 -10.74 -7.11
N ASP A 301 -2.32 -11.87 -6.83
CA ASP A 301 -3.43 -12.47 -7.55
C ASP A 301 -4.80 -11.96 -7.04
N PHE A 302 -4.83 -11.45 -5.81
CA PHE A 302 -6.02 -11.00 -5.08
C PHE A 302 -5.97 -9.48 -4.79
N LYS A 303 -5.79 -8.68 -5.85
CA LYS A 303 -5.68 -7.21 -5.73
C LYS A 303 -6.98 -6.43 -5.94
N THR A 304 -8.06 -7.07 -6.43
CA THR A 304 -9.33 -6.38 -6.64
C THR A 304 -9.94 -5.99 -5.31
N VAL A 305 -10.49 -4.77 -5.20
CA VAL A 305 -11.18 -4.33 -3.98
C VAL A 305 -12.51 -5.06 -3.90
N ILE A 306 -12.69 -5.84 -2.82
CA ILE A 306 -13.93 -6.54 -2.51
C ILE A 306 -14.36 -6.17 -1.09
N SER A 307 -15.58 -5.67 -0.96
CA SER A 307 -16.17 -5.35 0.34
C SER A 307 -16.58 -6.62 1.10
N SER A 308 -16.70 -6.53 2.42
CA SER A 308 -17.06 -7.65 3.30
C SER A 308 -18.36 -8.36 2.89
N ASP A 309 -19.29 -7.64 2.28
CA ASP A 309 -20.54 -8.20 1.76
C ASP A 309 -20.42 -8.76 0.34
N LYS A 310 -19.19 -9.05 -0.12
CA LYS A 310 -18.82 -9.54 -1.46
C LYS A 310 -19.21 -8.59 -2.60
N GLY A 311 -19.32 -7.30 -2.32
CA GLY A 311 -19.51 -6.27 -3.32
C GLY A 311 -18.20 -5.92 -4.03
N ILE A 312 -18.24 -5.86 -5.35
CA ILE A 312 -17.13 -5.45 -6.23
C ILE A 312 -17.35 -4.03 -6.75
N PHE A 313 -16.26 -3.32 -7.05
CA PHE A 313 -16.31 -1.92 -7.48
C PHE A 313 -15.87 -1.77 -8.93
N ILE A 314 -16.66 -1.02 -9.70
CA ILE A 314 -16.42 -0.77 -11.11
C ILE A 314 -16.20 0.73 -11.30
N TYR A 315 -15.00 1.08 -11.76
CA TYR A 315 -14.64 2.40 -12.28
C TYR A 315 -15.11 2.50 -13.73
N HIS A 316 -15.92 3.49 -14.06
CA HIS A 316 -16.44 3.65 -15.41
C HIS A 316 -16.75 5.10 -15.77
N ARG A 317 -17.07 5.31 -17.03
CA ARG A 317 -17.31 6.61 -17.63
C ARG A 317 -18.80 6.98 -17.55
N SER A 318 -19.10 8.26 -17.32
CA SER A 318 -20.48 8.79 -17.31
C SER A 318 -21.07 8.97 -18.71
N THR A 319 -20.29 9.49 -19.66
CA THR A 319 -20.72 9.78 -21.04
C THR A 319 -19.58 9.52 -22.02
N THR A 320 -19.84 9.52 -23.33
CA THR A 320 -18.79 9.37 -24.36
C THR A 320 -18.05 10.67 -24.67
N THR A 321 -18.25 11.73 -23.88
CA THR A 321 -17.62 13.05 -24.12
C THR A 321 -16.22 13.12 -23.53
N ASP A 322 -15.40 14.04 -24.04
CA ASP A 322 -14.06 14.31 -23.49
C ASP A 322 -14.10 14.89 -22.06
N THR A 323 -15.25 15.44 -21.64
CA THR A 323 -15.47 15.99 -20.29
C THR A 323 -16.21 15.01 -19.38
N ALA A 324 -16.24 13.73 -19.74
CA ALA A 324 -16.91 12.71 -18.96
C ALA A 324 -16.32 12.62 -17.55
N LYS A 325 -17.20 12.58 -16.56
CA LYS A 325 -16.89 12.33 -15.16
C LYS A 325 -16.64 10.84 -14.91
N VAL A 326 -15.90 10.56 -13.86
CA VAL A 326 -15.73 9.20 -13.34
C VAL A 326 -16.94 8.82 -12.50
N LEU A 327 -17.43 7.61 -12.74
CA LEU A 327 -18.44 6.95 -11.92
C LEU A 327 -17.81 5.73 -11.24
N ILE A 328 -18.17 5.50 -9.98
CA ILE A 328 -17.89 4.27 -9.24
C ILE A 328 -19.21 3.56 -8.99
N SER A 329 -19.31 2.30 -9.39
CA SER A 329 -20.48 1.46 -9.12
C SER A 329 -20.12 0.30 -8.21
N LYS A 330 -20.97 0.00 -7.23
CA LYS A 330 -20.89 -1.23 -6.44
C LYS A 330 -21.87 -2.27 -7.00
N VAL A 331 -21.36 -3.46 -7.31
CA VAL A 331 -22.17 -4.60 -7.76
C VAL A 331 -22.00 -5.75 -6.80
N LYS A 332 -23.09 -6.45 -6.49
CA LYS A 332 -23.09 -7.63 -5.64
C LYS A 332 -23.59 -8.84 -6.41
N PHE A 333 -22.94 -10.00 -6.20
CA PHE A 333 -23.42 -11.26 -6.74
C PHE A 333 -24.32 -11.99 -5.74
N LYS A 334 -25.30 -12.72 -6.26
CA LYS A 334 -26.11 -13.70 -5.54
C LYS A 334 -25.82 -15.06 -6.17
N ASP A 335 -25.59 -16.07 -5.33
CA ASP A 335 -25.16 -17.39 -5.82
C ASP A 335 -26.30 -18.28 -6.30
N ASN A 336 -27.50 -18.12 -5.74
CA ASN A 336 -28.62 -19.04 -5.95
C ASN A 336 -29.97 -18.29 -6.10
N PRO A 337 -30.47 -18.09 -7.34
CA PRO A 337 -29.80 -18.31 -8.62
C PRO A 337 -28.67 -17.28 -8.87
N PRO A 338 -27.67 -17.57 -9.74
CA PRO A 338 -26.65 -16.61 -10.12
C PRO A 338 -27.25 -15.31 -10.65
N ALA A 339 -27.09 -14.24 -9.89
CA ALA A 339 -27.56 -12.90 -10.22
C ALA A 339 -26.48 -11.87 -9.89
N ALA A 340 -26.51 -10.74 -10.56
CA ALA A 340 -25.71 -9.57 -10.24
C ALA A 340 -26.66 -8.38 -10.07
N GLU A 341 -26.44 -7.60 -9.02
CA GLU A 341 -27.28 -6.46 -8.66
C GLU A 341 -26.41 -5.22 -8.50
N LEU A 342 -26.78 -4.15 -9.20
CA LEU A 342 -26.21 -2.82 -8.96
C LEU A 342 -26.77 -2.29 -7.65
N ILE A 343 -25.91 -2.05 -6.68
CA ILE A 343 -26.30 -1.55 -5.35
C ILE A 343 -26.38 -0.02 -5.38
N TRP A 344 -25.33 0.63 -5.89
CA TRP A 344 -25.27 2.07 -6.04
C TRP A 344 -24.27 2.45 -7.14
N THR A 345 -24.42 3.68 -7.64
CA THR A 345 -23.47 4.35 -8.53
C THR A 345 -23.25 5.77 -8.04
N THR A 346 -22.00 6.18 -7.92
CA THR A 346 -21.59 7.49 -7.40
C THR A 346 -20.72 8.20 -8.42
N GLU A 347 -21.09 9.43 -8.77
CA GLU A 347 -20.24 10.32 -9.58
C GLU A 347 -19.19 11.00 -8.71
N LEU A 348 -17.93 10.95 -9.13
CA LEU A 348 -16.83 11.55 -8.38
C LEU A 348 -16.72 13.06 -8.68
N PRO A 349 -16.84 13.93 -7.66
CA PRO A 349 -16.93 15.38 -7.85
C PRO A 349 -15.61 15.97 -8.35
N GLY A 350 -15.66 16.62 -9.52
CA GLY A 350 -14.49 17.25 -10.13
C GLY A 350 -13.40 16.28 -10.60
N ILE A 351 -13.71 14.99 -10.72
CA ILE A 351 -12.81 13.97 -11.26
C ILE A 351 -13.33 13.55 -12.64
N PHE A 352 -12.43 13.57 -13.61
CA PHE A 352 -12.73 13.34 -15.01
C PHE A 352 -12.02 12.09 -15.51
N PHE A 353 -12.68 11.38 -16.41
CA PHE A 353 -12.18 10.12 -16.95
C PHE A 353 -10.94 10.32 -17.84
N GLU A 354 -10.85 11.47 -18.53
CA GLU A 354 -9.70 11.88 -19.35
C GLU A 354 -9.17 13.27 -18.90
N PRO A 355 -8.35 13.32 -17.84
CA PRO A 355 -7.90 14.57 -17.23
C PRO A 355 -7.18 15.51 -18.22
N SER A 356 -6.39 14.96 -19.14
CA SER A 356 -5.64 15.72 -20.15
C SER A 356 -6.56 16.51 -21.09
N LYS A 357 -7.61 15.88 -21.62
CA LYS A 357 -8.54 16.54 -22.54
C LYS A 357 -9.36 17.63 -21.85
N VAL A 358 -9.69 17.46 -20.58
CA VAL A 358 -10.38 18.48 -19.79
C VAL A 358 -9.46 19.67 -19.55
N PHE A 359 -8.18 19.43 -19.31
CA PHE A 359 -7.18 20.47 -19.10
C PHE A 359 -7.03 21.34 -20.35
N GLU A 360 -6.89 20.71 -21.53
CA GLU A 360 -6.83 21.40 -22.82
C GLU A 360 -8.04 22.28 -23.10
N LYS A 361 -9.23 21.86 -22.65
CA LYS A 361 -10.49 22.60 -22.82
C LYS A 361 -10.76 23.63 -21.73
N GLY A 362 -9.86 23.80 -20.75
CA GLY A 362 -10.08 24.70 -19.62
C GLY A 362 -11.26 24.30 -18.73
N GLY A 363 -11.62 23.01 -18.70
CA GLY A 363 -12.79 22.50 -17.98
C GLY A 363 -12.58 22.30 -16.48
N PHE A 364 -11.39 22.63 -15.96
CA PHE A 364 -11.12 22.63 -14.52
C PHE A 364 -11.62 23.91 -13.88
N GLU A 365 -12.33 23.79 -12.76
CA GLU A 365 -12.72 24.94 -11.93
C GLU A 365 -11.54 25.53 -11.14
N TYR A 366 -10.44 24.76 -11.02
CA TYR A 366 -9.25 25.13 -10.27
C TYR A 366 -8.03 25.34 -11.19
N VAL A 367 -7.21 26.34 -10.87
CA VAL A 367 -5.99 26.68 -11.62
C VAL A 367 -4.75 26.28 -10.83
N PHE A 368 -4.04 25.26 -11.30
CA PHE A 368 -2.76 24.84 -10.73
C PHE A 368 -1.67 25.87 -11.08
N SER A 369 -1.17 26.62 -10.09
CA SER A 369 -0.50 27.92 -10.33
C SER A 369 1.02 27.94 -10.13
N LYS A 370 1.58 27.00 -9.35
CA LYS A 370 3.00 27.00 -8.94
C LYS A 370 3.86 26.00 -9.74
N GLY A 371 3.42 24.75 -9.90
CA GLY A 371 4.08 23.72 -10.72
C GLY A 371 3.24 23.21 -11.90
N ASN A 372 3.71 22.13 -12.51
CA ASN A 372 2.94 21.31 -13.44
C ASN A 372 2.39 20.11 -12.64
N PRO A 373 1.11 20.11 -12.25
CA PRO A 373 0.55 19.04 -11.44
C PRO A 373 0.59 17.69 -12.19
N ASP A 374 0.94 16.61 -11.50
CA ASP A 374 0.76 15.26 -12.05
C ASP A 374 -0.66 14.76 -11.77
N LEU A 375 -1.55 14.98 -12.74
CA LEU A 375 -2.95 14.54 -12.66
C LEU A 375 -3.12 13.03 -12.94
N ARG A 376 -2.05 12.31 -13.25
CA ARG A 376 -2.10 10.86 -13.55
C ARG A 376 -2.03 10.01 -12.30
N THR A 377 -1.80 10.61 -11.13
CA THR A 377 -1.79 9.88 -9.88
C THR A 377 -3.15 9.25 -9.62
N GLN A 378 -3.12 7.92 -9.48
CA GLN A 378 -4.27 7.10 -9.16
C GLN A 378 -3.94 6.22 -7.96
N ARG A 379 -4.72 6.38 -6.89
CA ARG A 379 -4.66 5.49 -5.73
C ARG A 379 -6.07 5.12 -5.28
N ALA A 380 -6.21 3.87 -4.84
CA ALA A 380 -7.42 3.35 -4.23
C ALA A 380 -7.03 2.58 -2.99
N VAL A 381 -7.52 3.00 -1.84
CA VAL A 381 -7.32 2.31 -0.57
C VAL A 381 -8.69 2.11 0.08
N PHE A 382 -8.88 0.96 0.70
CA PHE A 382 -10.13 0.60 1.36
C PHE A 382 -9.80 0.19 2.79
N LEU A 383 -10.64 0.53 3.76
CA LEU A 383 -10.50 0.08 5.14
C LEU A 383 -11.88 0.09 5.75
N ASN A 384 -12.26 -1.03 6.36
CA ASN A 384 -13.59 -1.22 6.93
C ASN A 384 -14.69 -0.95 5.90
N ASP A 385 -15.54 0.03 6.17
CA ASP A 385 -16.70 0.44 5.38
C ASP A 385 -16.42 1.65 4.47
N LYS A 386 -15.15 2.03 4.29
CA LYS A 386 -14.76 3.22 3.51
C LYS A 386 -13.86 2.85 2.34
N LEU A 387 -14.18 3.46 1.19
CA LEU A 387 -13.31 3.50 0.02
C LEU A 387 -12.76 4.91 -0.15
N ILE A 388 -11.45 5.05 -0.20
CA ILE A 388 -10.78 6.32 -0.45
C ILE A 388 -10.07 6.24 -1.80
N LEU A 389 -10.38 7.21 -2.65
CA LEU A 389 -9.77 7.38 -3.96
C LEU A 389 -8.94 8.65 -3.95
N VAL A 390 -7.70 8.57 -4.42
CA VAL A 390 -6.87 9.74 -4.72
C VAL A 390 -6.66 9.78 -6.23
N LEU A 391 -7.34 10.71 -6.87
CA LEU A 391 -7.37 10.88 -8.33
C LEU A 391 -7.23 12.36 -8.64
N MET A 392 -6.35 12.72 -9.58
CA MET A 392 -6.22 14.11 -10.05
C MET A 392 -5.97 15.10 -8.90
N LEU A 393 -5.17 14.70 -7.91
CA LEU A 393 -4.85 15.48 -6.69
C LEU A 393 -6.08 15.81 -5.82
N LYS A 394 -7.15 15.04 -5.97
CA LYS A 394 -8.32 15.07 -5.09
C LYS A 394 -8.43 13.77 -4.32
N ALA A 395 -8.75 13.88 -3.04
CA ALA A 395 -9.17 12.77 -2.22
C ALA A 395 -10.70 12.74 -2.15
N VAL A 396 -11.28 11.55 -2.28
CA VAL A 396 -12.72 11.30 -2.11
C VAL A 396 -12.90 10.07 -1.24
N CYS A 397 -13.72 10.18 -0.20
CA CYS A 397 -14.14 9.05 0.62
C CYS A 397 -15.60 8.72 0.36
N ILE A 398 -15.85 7.44 0.09
CA ILE A 398 -17.18 6.89 -0.19
C ILE A 398 -17.51 5.87 0.88
N ASP A 399 -18.71 5.99 1.44
CA ASP A 399 -19.31 4.95 2.28
C ASP A 399 -19.68 3.74 1.42
N LEU A 400 -19.14 2.57 1.76
CA LEU A 400 -19.30 1.36 0.95
C LEU A 400 -20.72 0.79 0.97
N SER A 401 -21.52 1.15 1.98
CA SER A 401 -22.88 0.64 2.14
C SER A 401 -23.88 1.39 1.26
N SER A 402 -23.79 2.72 1.26
CA SER A 402 -24.74 3.62 0.62
C SER A 402 -24.26 4.20 -0.72
N GLY A 403 -22.94 4.26 -0.92
CA GLY A 403 -22.33 5.00 -2.03
C GLY A 403 -22.26 6.51 -1.78
N GLU A 404 -22.64 6.99 -0.59
CA GLU A 404 -22.57 8.41 -0.24
C GLU A 404 -21.11 8.88 -0.15
N ILE A 405 -20.84 10.08 -0.66
CA ILE A 405 -19.54 10.73 -0.49
C ILE A 405 -19.52 11.36 0.90
N LEU A 406 -18.67 10.82 1.77
CA LEU A 406 -18.53 11.30 3.14
C LEU A 406 -17.76 12.63 3.20
N TRP A 407 -16.71 12.75 2.38
CA TRP A 407 -15.93 13.96 2.25
C TRP A 407 -15.12 13.96 0.95
N THR A 408 -14.71 15.15 0.52
CA THR A 408 -13.79 15.36 -0.59
C THR A 408 -12.97 16.62 -0.36
N PHE A 409 -11.70 16.61 -0.77
CA PHE A 409 -10.82 17.77 -0.74
C PHE A 409 -9.76 17.70 -1.84
N THR A 410 -9.21 18.87 -2.19
CA THR A 410 -7.99 18.98 -2.99
C THR A 410 -6.78 18.90 -2.07
N ILE A 411 -5.75 18.17 -2.48
CA ILE A 411 -4.58 17.80 -1.67
C ILE A 411 -3.50 18.87 -1.72
#